data_AF-A0A066RLS9-F1
#
_entry.id   AF-A0A066RLS9-F1
#
_cell.length_a   1.000
_cell.length_b   1.000
_cell.length_c   1.000
_cell.angle_alpha   90.00
_cell.angle_beta   90.00
_cell.angle_gamma   90.00
#
_symmetry.space_group_name_H-M   'P 1'
#
loop_
_entity.id
_entity.type
_entity.pdbx_description
1 polymer ?
#
loop_
_entity_poly.entity_id
_entity_poly.type
_entity_poly.pdbx_seq_one_letter_code
_entity_poly.pdbx_strand_id
1 'polypeptide(L)'
;MWDKVKALLAGSAPLVGSLLGGPAGGAVGTMVASALGVENSPEAIEAVLRTDPDALLKIRQLESDERVALRKLKLQETGLLLDFEKAKLADTQNARQQHRDHWMPWALTLTLSVMVSGMFASLFFGNPPQDYAQVLIMIAGTVMGAFGTGVAFWLGSSQGSVTKSKQLVGGVNGRQ
;
A
#
# COMPACT_ATOMS: atom_id res chain seq x y z
N MET A 1 -26.77 17.43 -23.31
CA MET A 1 -27.68 16.56 -24.12
C MET A 1 -28.14 15.35 -23.30
N TRP A 2 -27.23 14.70 -22.56
CA TRP A 2 -27.54 13.57 -21.65
C TRP A 2 -28.17 13.96 -20.30
N ASP A 3 -28.35 15.24 -20.02
CA ASP A 3 -28.73 15.77 -18.70
C ASP A 3 -30.12 15.31 -18.24
N LYS A 4 -31.06 15.12 -19.18
CA LYS A 4 -32.41 14.62 -18.89
C LYS A 4 -32.41 13.13 -18.55
N VAL A 5 -31.70 12.33 -19.33
CA VAL A 5 -31.49 10.89 -19.07
C VAL A 5 -30.77 10.70 -17.74
N LYS A 6 -29.74 11.49 -17.46
CA LYS A 6 -29.05 11.52 -16.17
C LYS A 6 -30.01 11.82 -15.02
N ALA A 7 -30.88 12.82 -15.15
CA ALA A 7 -31.84 13.18 -14.09
C ALA A 7 -32.83 12.03 -13.80
N LEU A 8 -33.28 11.30 -14.82
CA LEU A 8 -34.14 10.12 -14.67
C LEU A 8 -33.39 8.96 -14.00
N LEU A 9 -32.12 8.77 -14.31
CA LEU A 9 -31.30 7.68 -13.78
C LEU A 9 -30.67 7.98 -12.42
N ALA A 10 -30.56 9.25 -12.01
CA ALA A 10 -29.88 9.66 -10.79
C ALA A 10 -30.43 8.98 -9.52
N GLY A 11 -31.72 8.68 -9.47
CA GLY A 11 -32.36 8.01 -8.32
C GLY A 11 -32.33 6.48 -8.36
N SER A 12 -32.18 5.88 -9.54
CA SER A 12 -32.36 4.44 -9.76
C SER A 12 -31.07 3.71 -10.14
N ALA A 13 -30.17 4.42 -10.81
CA ALA A 13 -28.92 3.93 -11.36
C ALA A 13 -27.83 5.04 -11.36
N PRO A 14 -27.32 5.42 -10.17
CA PRO A 14 -26.41 6.56 -10.00
C PRO A 14 -25.04 6.37 -10.66
N LEU A 15 -24.47 5.16 -10.70
CA LEU A 15 -23.20 4.94 -11.41
C LEU A 15 -23.39 5.13 -12.91
N VAL A 16 -24.45 4.54 -13.48
CA VAL A 16 -24.74 4.65 -14.91
C VAL A 16 -25.07 6.11 -15.29
N GLY A 17 -25.89 6.80 -14.48
CA GLY A 17 -26.22 8.21 -14.67
C GLY A 17 -25.01 9.16 -14.54
N SER A 18 -24.09 8.89 -13.62
CA SER A 18 -22.88 9.71 -13.45
C SER A 18 -21.91 9.55 -14.64
N LEU A 19 -21.77 8.34 -15.16
CA LEU A 19 -20.91 8.05 -16.31
C LEU A 19 -21.52 8.56 -17.62
N LEU A 20 -22.85 8.44 -17.79
CA LEU A 20 -23.61 9.04 -18.90
C LEU A 20 -23.49 10.57 -18.95
N GLY A 21 -23.43 11.22 -17.78
CA GLY A 21 -23.23 12.66 -17.68
C GLY A 21 -21.77 13.13 -17.74
N GLY A 22 -20.81 12.21 -17.88
CA GLY A 22 -19.38 12.49 -17.91
C GLY A 22 -18.76 12.37 -19.30
N PRO A 23 -17.43 12.56 -19.44
CA PRO A 23 -16.73 12.46 -20.73
C PRO A 23 -16.83 11.08 -21.38
N ALA A 24 -17.11 10.02 -20.60
CA ALA A 24 -17.37 8.67 -21.09
C ALA A 24 -18.85 8.42 -21.48
N GLY A 25 -19.70 9.45 -21.44
CA GLY A 25 -21.15 9.29 -21.54
C GLY A 25 -21.65 8.70 -22.85
N GLY A 26 -20.97 8.96 -23.97
CA GLY A 26 -21.29 8.34 -25.25
C GLY A 26 -21.13 6.81 -25.23
N ALA A 27 -20.07 6.30 -24.60
CA ALA A 27 -19.82 4.86 -24.50
C ALA A 27 -20.83 4.18 -23.57
N VAL A 28 -21.16 4.80 -22.43
CA VAL A 28 -22.20 4.27 -21.54
C VAL A 28 -23.59 4.35 -22.19
N GLY A 29 -23.84 5.38 -22.99
CA GLY A 29 -25.05 5.51 -23.82
C GLY A 29 -25.22 4.34 -24.78
N THR A 30 -24.14 3.91 -25.46
CA THR A 30 -24.18 2.73 -26.35
C THR A 30 -24.58 1.46 -25.61
N MET A 31 -24.05 1.24 -24.40
CA MET A 31 -24.32 0.04 -23.61
C MET A 31 -25.76 0.01 -23.10
N VAL A 32 -26.25 1.16 -22.62
CA VAL A 32 -27.64 1.30 -22.16
C VAL A 32 -28.61 1.15 -23.33
N ALA A 33 -28.32 1.77 -24.48
CA ALA A 33 -29.13 1.62 -25.69
C ALA A 33 -29.21 0.15 -26.15
N SER A 34 -28.08 -0.55 -26.13
CA SER A 34 -27.99 -1.96 -26.51
C SER A 34 -28.78 -2.87 -25.55
N ALA A 35 -28.72 -2.59 -24.24
CA ALA A 35 -29.46 -3.36 -23.25
C ALA A 35 -30.98 -3.11 -23.27
N LEU A 36 -31.39 -1.90 -23.67
CA LEU A 36 -32.80 -1.53 -23.85
C LEU A 36 -33.34 -1.87 -25.25
N GLY A 37 -32.48 -2.19 -26.21
CA GLY A 37 -32.87 -2.49 -27.59
C GLY A 37 -33.33 -1.26 -28.38
N VAL A 38 -32.84 -0.07 -28.02
CA VAL A 38 -33.22 1.21 -28.63
C VAL A 38 -32.06 1.83 -29.41
N GLU A 39 -32.38 2.82 -30.24
CA GLU A 39 -31.36 3.64 -30.88
C GLU A 39 -30.50 4.36 -29.83
N ASN A 40 -29.19 4.47 -30.09
CA ASN A 40 -28.27 5.17 -29.21
C ASN A 40 -28.39 6.69 -29.38
N SER A 41 -29.55 7.22 -28.99
CA SER A 41 -29.82 8.65 -28.88
C SER A 41 -30.37 8.97 -27.49
N PRO A 42 -29.99 10.12 -26.91
CA PRO A 42 -30.53 10.58 -25.63
C PRO A 42 -32.07 10.61 -25.63
N GLU A 43 -32.67 10.98 -26.76
CA GLU A 43 -34.10 11.12 -26.95
C GLU A 43 -34.82 9.75 -26.96
N ALA A 44 -34.28 8.74 -27.65
CA ALA A 44 -34.87 7.40 -27.70
C ALA A 44 -34.78 6.70 -26.33
N ILE A 45 -33.66 6.86 -25.63
CA ILE A 45 -33.49 6.32 -24.27
C ILE A 45 -34.41 7.06 -23.30
N GLU A 46 -34.51 8.39 -23.36
CA GLU A 46 -35.45 9.14 -22.51
C GLU A 46 -36.90 8.72 -22.75
N ALA A 47 -37.31 8.51 -24.01
CA ALA A 47 -38.66 8.09 -24.35
C ALA A 47 -39.00 6.74 -23.70
N VAL A 48 -38.12 5.75 -23.82
CA VAL A 48 -38.33 4.42 -23.23
C VAL A 48 -38.28 4.45 -21.71
N LEU A 49 -37.42 5.26 -21.10
CA LEU A 49 -37.39 5.40 -19.63
C LEU A 49 -38.64 6.07 -19.05
N ARG A 50 -39.38 6.84 -19.85
CA ARG A 50 -40.65 7.46 -19.44
C ARG A 50 -41.86 6.56 -19.67
N THR A 51 -41.83 5.73 -20.71
CA THR A 51 -42.96 4.87 -21.08
C THR A 51 -42.90 3.47 -20.46
N ASP A 52 -41.71 2.97 -20.17
CA ASP A 52 -41.49 1.62 -19.67
C ASP A 52 -40.77 1.62 -18.29
N PRO A 53 -41.49 1.36 -17.19
CA PRO A 53 -40.87 1.21 -15.88
C PRO A 53 -39.95 -0.01 -15.78
N ASP A 54 -40.10 -1.03 -16.64
CA ASP A 54 -39.20 -2.20 -16.67
C ASP A 54 -37.82 -1.86 -17.24
N ALA A 55 -37.72 -0.81 -18.07
CA ALA A 55 -36.44 -0.29 -18.56
C ALA A 55 -35.56 0.21 -17.41
N LEU A 56 -36.15 0.89 -16.42
CA LEU A 56 -35.44 1.34 -15.22
C LEU A 56 -34.98 0.16 -14.35
N LEU A 57 -35.79 -0.89 -14.24
CA LEU A 57 -35.42 -2.12 -13.53
C LEU A 57 -34.26 -2.83 -14.22
N LYS A 58 -34.25 -2.92 -15.56
CA LYS A 58 -33.14 -3.49 -16.32
C LYS A 58 -31.84 -2.72 -16.12
N ILE A 59 -31.87 -1.39 -16.17
CA ILE A 59 -30.66 -0.58 -15.94
C ILE A 59 -30.16 -0.74 -14.51
N ARG A 60 -31.07 -0.78 -13.52
CA ARG A 60 -30.70 -1.02 -12.13
C ARG A 60 -30.07 -2.39 -11.93
N GLN A 61 -30.59 -3.41 -12.60
CA GLN A 61 -30.02 -4.75 -12.59
C GLN A 61 -28.60 -4.75 -13.17
N LEU A 62 -28.40 -4.11 -14.34
CA LEU A 62 -27.08 -3.96 -14.96
C LEU A 62 -26.08 -3.24 -14.04
N GLU A 63 -26.50 -2.15 -13.38
CA GLU A 63 -25.65 -1.46 -12.41
C GLU A 63 -25.30 -2.35 -11.20
N SER A 64 -26.27 -3.11 -10.70
CA SER A 64 -26.05 -4.03 -9.59
C SER A 64 -25.04 -5.12 -9.96
N ASP A 65 -25.20 -5.72 -11.14
CA ASP A 65 -24.35 -6.79 -11.63
C ASP A 65 -22.91 -6.30 -11.86
N GLU A 66 -22.74 -5.14 -12.48
CA GLU A 66 -21.42 -4.53 -12.65
C GLU A 66 -20.79 -4.11 -11.32
N ARG A 67 -21.58 -3.59 -10.38
CA ARG A 67 -21.07 -3.26 -9.04
C ARG A 67 -20.56 -4.50 -8.31
N VAL A 68 -21.21 -5.65 -8.50
CA VAL A 68 -20.73 -6.92 -7.95
C VAL A 68 -19.46 -7.37 -8.66
N ALA A 69 -19.38 -7.25 -9.98
CA ALA A 69 -18.19 -7.59 -10.77
C ALA A 69 -16.98 -6.73 -10.36
N LEU A 70 -17.15 -5.41 -10.30
CA LEU A 70 -16.12 -4.47 -9.85
C LEU A 70 -15.67 -4.74 -8.41
N ARG A 71 -16.61 -5.07 -7.52
CA ARG A 71 -16.28 -5.44 -6.14
C ARG A 71 -15.46 -6.74 -6.08
N LYS A 72 -15.81 -7.74 -6.89
CA LYS A 72 -15.04 -8.99 -7.00
C LYS A 72 -13.63 -8.74 -7.51
N LEU A 73 -13.47 -7.95 -8.58
CA LEU A 73 -12.17 -7.57 -9.13
C LEU A 73 -11.31 -6.85 -8.08
N LYS A 74 -11.89 -5.90 -7.34
CA LYS A 74 -11.20 -5.20 -6.25
C LYS A 74 -10.77 -6.13 -5.12
N LEU A 75 -11.60 -7.10 -4.75
CA LEU A 75 -11.25 -8.10 -3.75
C LEU A 75 -10.11 -9.01 -4.23
N GLN A 76 -10.14 -9.42 -5.50
CA GLN A 76 -9.09 -10.22 -6.13
C GLN A 76 -7.76 -9.46 -6.19
N GLU A 77 -7.77 -8.20 -6.61
CA GLU A 77 -6.59 -7.33 -6.60
C GLU A 77 -6.00 -7.20 -5.19
N THR A 78 -6.84 -6.97 -4.19
CA THR A 78 -6.41 -6.90 -2.79
C THR A 78 -5.80 -8.23 -2.31
N GLY A 79 -6.37 -9.36 -2.73
CA GLY A 79 -5.82 -10.69 -2.46
C GLY A 79 -4.44 -10.90 -3.06
N LEU A 80 -4.26 -10.54 -4.33
CA LEU A 80 -2.97 -10.61 -5.03
C LEU A 80 -1.89 -9.75 -4.36
N LEU A 81 -2.24 -8.54 -3.92
CA LEU A 81 -1.33 -7.67 -3.19
C LEU A 81 -0.89 -8.28 -1.85
N LEU A 82 -1.83 -8.84 -1.10
CA LEU A 82 -1.53 -9.53 0.16
C LEU A 82 -0.62 -10.74 -0.07
N ASP A 83 -0.86 -11.52 -1.12
CA ASP A 83 -0.05 -12.69 -1.44
C ASP A 83 1.35 -12.30 -1.91
N PHE A 84 1.50 -11.22 -2.66
CA PHE A 84 2.80 -10.64 -3.01
C PHE A 84 3.57 -10.18 -1.77
N GLU A 85 2.92 -9.46 -0.84
CA GLU A 85 3.55 -9.05 0.42
C GLU A 85 3.96 -10.25 1.27
N LYS A 86 3.10 -11.27 1.37
CA LYS A 86 3.42 -12.53 2.08
C LYS A 86 4.61 -13.24 1.44
N ALA A 87 4.65 -13.34 0.11
CA ALA A 87 5.77 -13.96 -0.60
C ALA A 87 7.09 -13.20 -0.33
N LYS A 88 7.06 -11.87 -0.38
CA LYS A 88 8.22 -11.02 -0.05
C LYS A 88 8.67 -11.22 1.40
N LEU A 89 7.74 -11.26 2.36
CA LEU A 89 8.06 -11.52 3.76
C LEU A 89 8.63 -12.93 3.96
N ALA A 90 8.03 -13.93 3.32
CA ALA A 90 8.50 -15.31 3.36
C ALA A 90 9.93 -15.43 2.79
N ASP A 91 10.23 -14.74 1.69
CA ASP A 91 11.56 -14.70 1.10
C ASP A 91 12.60 -14.10 2.08
N THR A 92 12.29 -12.94 2.69
CA THR A 92 13.17 -12.35 3.71
C THR A 92 13.35 -13.23 4.95
N GLN A 93 12.30 -13.97 5.35
CA GLN A 93 12.39 -14.92 6.44
C GLN A 93 13.22 -16.15 6.05
N ASN A 94 13.09 -16.63 4.83
CA ASN A 94 13.84 -17.77 4.31
C ASN A 94 15.32 -17.43 4.21
N ALA A 95 15.67 -16.26 3.65
CA ALA A 95 17.04 -15.75 3.63
C ALA A 95 17.65 -15.66 5.05
N ARG A 96 16.86 -15.23 6.04
CA ARG A 96 17.30 -15.22 7.45
C ARG A 96 17.51 -16.62 8.02
N GLN A 97 16.66 -17.58 7.67
CA GLN A 97 16.79 -18.96 8.15
C GLN A 97 18.00 -19.66 7.51
N GLN A 98 18.23 -19.45 6.21
CA GLN A 98 19.31 -20.10 5.48
C GLN A 98 20.70 -19.60 5.89
N HIS A 99 20.80 -18.38 6.45
CA HIS A 99 22.05 -17.81 6.96
C HIS A 99 22.23 -17.90 8.49
N ARG A 100 21.31 -18.55 9.22
CA ARG A 100 21.42 -18.68 10.69
C ARG A 100 22.63 -19.50 11.15
N ASP A 101 22.95 -20.56 10.42
CA ASP A 101 24.02 -21.51 10.81
C ASP A 101 25.34 -21.27 10.08
N HIS A 102 25.44 -20.18 9.32
CA HIS A 102 26.73 -19.81 8.75
C HIS A 102 27.68 -19.38 9.87
N TRP A 103 28.94 -19.80 9.76
CA TRP A 103 29.97 -19.46 10.75
C TRP A 103 30.47 -18.02 10.64
N MET A 104 30.20 -17.36 9.52
CA MET A 104 30.66 -15.99 9.24
C MET A 104 30.17 -14.93 10.24
N PRO A 105 28.88 -14.87 10.62
CA PRO A 105 28.38 -13.82 11.51
C PRO A 105 29.04 -13.84 12.88
N TRP A 106 29.23 -15.02 13.50
CA TRP A 106 29.86 -15.10 14.81
C TRP A 106 31.38 -14.87 14.76
N ALA A 107 32.05 -15.31 13.68
CA ALA A 107 33.47 -15.05 13.49
C ALA A 107 33.75 -13.55 13.31
N LEU A 108 32.96 -12.88 12.46
CA LEU A 108 33.05 -11.44 12.25
C LEU A 108 32.75 -10.64 13.51
N THR A 109 31.71 -11.01 14.29
CA THR A 109 31.40 -10.32 15.55
C THR A 109 32.49 -10.52 16.58
N LEU A 110 33.07 -11.72 16.70
CA LEU A 110 34.17 -11.98 17.61
C LEU A 110 35.42 -11.19 17.21
N THR A 111 35.81 -11.22 15.92
CA THR A 111 36.97 -10.47 15.42
C THR A 111 36.81 -8.97 15.62
N LEU A 112 35.65 -8.39 15.27
CA LEU A 112 35.37 -6.97 15.48
C LEU A 112 35.36 -6.62 16.97
N SER A 113 34.77 -7.48 17.81
CA SER A 113 34.78 -7.28 19.26
C SER A 113 36.19 -7.26 19.82
N VAL A 114 37.05 -8.19 19.39
CA VAL A 114 38.46 -8.24 19.82
C VAL A 114 39.23 -7.01 19.33
N MET A 115 39.01 -6.57 18.09
CA MET A 115 39.66 -5.36 17.56
C MET A 115 39.27 -4.10 18.34
N VAL A 116 37.98 -3.92 18.62
CA VAL A 116 37.48 -2.76 19.37
C VAL A 116 37.97 -2.80 20.83
N SER A 117 37.84 -3.95 21.50
CA SER A 117 38.33 -4.11 22.87
C SER A 117 39.84 -3.92 22.97
N GLY A 118 40.62 -4.41 22.00
CA GLY A 118 42.06 -4.20 21.93
C GLY A 118 42.45 -2.73 21.77
N MET A 119 41.71 -1.99 20.93
CA MET A 119 41.89 -0.55 20.78
C MET A 119 41.62 0.20 22.09
N PHE A 120 40.50 -0.08 22.77
CA PHE A 120 40.21 0.52 24.07
C PHE A 120 41.26 0.15 25.12
N ALA A 121 41.67 -1.13 25.21
CA ALA A 121 42.71 -1.56 26.13
C ALA A 121 44.04 -0.82 25.87
N SER A 122 44.44 -0.64 24.61
CA SER A 122 45.63 0.13 24.24
C SER A 122 45.55 1.59 24.67
N LEU A 123 44.35 2.17 24.74
CA LEU A 123 44.12 3.55 25.18
C LEU A 123 44.16 3.71 26.70
N PHE A 124 43.68 2.72 27.45
CA PHE A 124 43.68 2.75 28.92
C PHE A 124 45.03 2.33 29.55
N PHE A 125 45.76 1.42 28.90
CA PHE A 125 47.02 0.87 29.44
C PHE A 125 48.27 1.35 28.68
N GLY A 126 48.12 1.90 27.48
CA GLY A 126 49.20 2.57 26.75
C GLY A 126 49.24 4.07 27.08
N ASN A 127 50.43 4.66 27.10
CA ASN A 127 50.56 6.13 27.08
C ASN A 127 50.65 6.57 25.61
N PRO A 128 49.54 7.01 24.97
CA PRO A 128 49.60 7.46 23.59
C PRO A 128 50.48 8.72 23.49
N PRO A 129 51.40 8.78 22.52
CA PRO A 129 52.17 10.00 22.24
C PRO A 129 51.24 11.20 22.00
N GLN A 130 51.61 12.38 22.50
CA GLN A 130 50.81 13.61 22.38
C GLN A 130 50.50 13.99 20.93
N ASP A 131 51.36 13.59 19.99
CA ASP A 131 51.17 13.79 18.54
C ASP A 131 49.86 13.19 18.00
N TYR A 132 49.33 12.15 18.67
CA TYR A 132 48.09 11.49 18.26
C TYR A 132 46.83 12.01 18.97
N ALA A 133 46.95 12.96 19.90
CA ALA A 133 45.82 13.46 20.68
C ALA A 133 44.68 13.99 19.80
N GLN A 134 45.01 14.71 18.72
CA GLN A 134 44.00 15.25 17.80
C GLN A 134 43.27 14.14 17.03
N VAL A 135 43.98 13.09 16.62
CA VAL A 135 43.39 11.92 15.95
C VAL A 135 42.46 11.18 16.90
N LEU A 136 42.86 11.00 18.16
CA LEU A 136 42.03 10.36 19.18
C LEU A 136 40.75 11.15 19.47
N ILE A 137 40.83 12.48 19.55
CA ILE A 137 39.66 13.35 19.74
C ILE A 137 38.70 13.25 18.54
N MET A 138 39.22 13.22 17.30
CA MET A 138 38.40 13.02 16.11
C MET A 138 37.65 11.68 16.14
N ILE A 139 38.35 10.58 16.45
CA ILE A 139 37.74 9.25 16.54
C ILE A 139 36.66 9.23 17.63
N ALA A 140 36.92 9.83 18.80
CA ALA A 140 35.93 9.93 19.86
C ALA A 140 34.66 10.68 19.42
N GLY A 141 34.81 11.77 18.66
CA GLY A 141 33.70 12.51 18.06
C GLY A 141 32.88 11.66 17.08
N THR A 142 33.54 10.90 16.20
CA THR A 142 32.86 9.99 15.27
C THR A 142 32.11 8.87 15.99
N VAL A 143 32.70 8.29 17.05
CA VAL A 143 32.05 7.25 17.87
C VAL A 143 30.80 7.79 18.57
N MET A 144 30.85 8.99 19.16
CA MET A 144 29.66 9.63 19.75
C MET A 144 28.58 9.90 18.69
N GLY A 145 28.96 10.35 17.50
CA GLY A 145 28.02 10.55 16.39
C GLY A 145 27.34 9.25 15.96
N ALA A 146 28.12 8.17 15.79
CA ALA A 146 27.59 6.85 15.46
C ALA A 146 26.63 6.33 16.56
N PHE A 147 26.97 6.52 17.84
CA PHE A 147 26.08 6.18 18.95
C PHE A 147 24.76 6.95 18.87
N GLY A 148 24.79 8.25 18.59
CA GLY A 148 23.60 9.07 18.37
C GLY A 148 22.71 8.53 17.24
N THR A 149 23.32 8.13 16.11
CA THR A 149 22.56 7.51 15.00
C THR A 149 21.94 6.16 15.38
N GLY A 150 22.64 5.35 16.18
CA GLY A 150 22.11 4.08 16.68
C GLY A 150 20.90 4.26 17.60
N VAL A 151 20.97 5.23 18.53
CA VAL A 151 19.84 5.59 19.41
C VAL A 151 18.66 6.10 18.58
N ALA A 152 18.90 6.97 17.60
CA ALA A 152 17.84 7.46 16.71
C ALA A 152 17.16 6.34 15.91
N PHE A 153 17.94 5.37 15.41
CA PHE A 153 17.41 4.19 14.73
C PHE A 153 16.56 3.33 15.67
N TRP A 154 17.01 3.10 16.91
CA TRP A 154 16.29 2.28 17.88
C TRP A 154 14.96 2.93 18.30
N LEU A 155 14.98 4.23 18.59
CA LEU A 155 13.76 4.99 18.92
C LEU A 155 12.80 5.09 17.72
N GLY A 156 13.32 5.27 16.50
CA GLY A 156 12.53 5.34 15.28
C GLY A 156 11.88 4.01 14.88
N SER A 157 12.62 2.90 14.96
CA SER A 157 12.12 1.56 14.62
C SER A 157 11.07 1.05 15.61
N SER A 158 11.16 1.44 16.88
CA SER A 158 10.14 1.19 17.90
C SER A 158 8.79 1.84 17.55
N GLN A 159 8.80 3.13 17.18
CA GLN A 159 7.58 3.85 16.80
C GLN A 159 6.95 3.32 15.50
N GLY A 160 7.77 2.91 14.53
CA GLY A 160 7.29 2.28 13.30
C GLY A 160 6.55 0.96 13.55
N SER A 161 7.02 0.16 14.51
CA SER A 161 6.39 -1.12 14.88
C SER A 161 5.03 -0.93 15.56
N VAL A 162 4.89 0.10 16.42
CA VAL A 162 3.61 0.46 17.06
C VAL A 162 2.60 1.00 16.03
N THR A 163 3.06 1.73 15.03
CA THR A 163 2.19 2.28 13.98
C THR A 163 1.66 1.15 13.08
N LYS A 164 2.52 0.20 12.72
CA LYS A 164 2.15 -0.97 11.92
C LYS A 164 1.13 -1.87 12.65
N SER A 165 1.31 -2.11 13.95
CA SER A 165 0.33 -2.89 14.73
C SER A 165 -1.02 -2.18 14.85
N LYS A 166 -1.04 -0.85 15.06
CA LYS A 166 -2.29 -0.07 15.05
C LYS A 166 -3.01 -0.10 13.70
N GLN A 167 -2.29 -0.03 12.58
CA GLN A 167 -2.89 -0.13 11.25
C GLN A 167 -3.49 -1.51 10.98
N LEU A 168 -2.84 -2.58 11.45
CA LEU A 168 -3.35 -3.95 11.34
C LEU A 168 -4.59 -4.17 12.23
N VAL A 169 -4.60 -3.65 13.45
CA VAL A 169 -5.77 -3.74 14.36
C VAL A 169 -6.93 -2.85 13.89
N GLY A 170 -6.63 -1.63 13.41
CA GLY A 170 -7.63 -0.71 12.86
C GLY A 170 -8.24 -1.19 11.55
N GLY A 171 -7.47 -1.88 10.70
CA GLY A 171 -7.96 -2.50 9.47
C GLY A 171 -8.88 -3.70 9.69
N VAL A 172 -8.82 -4.35 10.87
CA VAL A 172 -9.72 -5.43 11.27
C VAL A 172 -11.04 -4.89 11.83
N ASN A 173 -11.02 -3.76 12.55
CA ASN A 173 -12.22 -3.17 13.15
C ASN A 173 -13.05 -2.26 12.21
N GLY A 174 -12.48 -1.76 11.10
CA GLY A 174 -13.19 -0.91 10.13
C GLY A 174 -14.07 -1.66 9.12
N ARG A 175 -14.35 -2.95 9.35
CA ARG A 175 -15.09 -3.84 8.42
C ARG A 175 -16.43 -4.37 8.97
N GLN A 176 -16.96 -3.78 10.05
CA GLN A 176 -18.34 -4.03 10.50
C GLN A 176 -19.27 -2.90 10.08
#